data_AF-A0A535RKP1-F1
#
_entry.id   AF-A0A535RKP1-F1
#
_cell.length_a   1.000
_cell.length_b   1.000
_cell.length_c   1.000
_cell.angle_alpha   90.00
_cell.angle_beta   90.00
_cell.angle_gamma   90.00
#
_symmetry.space_group_name_H-M   'P 1'
#
loop_
_entity.id
_entity.type
_entity.pdbx_description
1 polymer ?
#
loop_
_entity_poly.entity_id
_entity_poly.type
_entity_poly.pdbx_seq_one_letter_code
_entity_poly.pdbx_strand_id
1 'polypeptide(L)'
;TIEYETEWKVSDVLALAHVQYEENDLAAAIASGSFLTAGMLVAPCSIRTMSAIAHSLSDNLIVRAADVHLKERRPLVLMVRETPLHAGHLKSMHELALYGATILPPVPGFYILPKTIDDLVDHSVGKALDQLGVKHDLFPRWSGPKKA
;
A
#
# COMPACT_ATOMS: atom_id res chain seq x y z
N THR A 1 9.25 0.57 13.07
CA THR A 1 9.09 1.80 12.26
C THR A 1 8.16 2.79 12.91
N ILE A 2 6.93 2.40 13.29
CA ILE A 2 5.94 3.29 13.94
C ILE A 2 6.57 4.11 15.09
N GLU A 3 7.18 3.45 16.08
CA GLU A 3 7.78 4.15 17.24
C GLU A 3 9.06 4.93 16.91
N TYR A 4 9.68 4.70 15.75
CA TYR A 4 10.89 5.41 15.31
C TYR A 4 10.57 6.65 14.48
N GLU A 5 9.40 6.69 13.84
CA GLU A 5 9.03 7.72 12.87
C GLU A 5 7.82 8.55 13.34
N THR A 6 7.17 8.15 14.44
CA THR A 6 5.98 8.80 14.99
C THR A 6 6.02 8.80 16.52
N GLU A 7 5.14 9.59 17.14
CA GLU A 7 4.93 9.56 18.60
C GLU A 7 4.00 8.41 19.05
N TRP A 8 3.56 7.56 18.12
CA TRP A 8 2.58 6.51 18.37
C TRP A 8 3.26 5.22 18.82
N LYS A 9 2.55 4.44 19.65
CA LYS A 9 2.91 3.05 19.94
C LYS A 9 2.28 2.11 18.93
N VAL A 10 2.84 0.91 18.80
CA VAL A 10 2.23 -0.16 17.99
C VAL A 10 0.78 -0.43 18.44
N SER A 11 0.53 -0.41 19.76
CA SER A 11 -0.82 -0.60 20.32
C SER A 11 -1.83 0.43 19.84
N ASP A 12 -1.40 1.67 19.64
CA ASP A 12 -2.29 2.77 19.24
C ASP A 12 -2.77 2.56 17.80
N VAL A 13 -1.86 2.12 16.92
CA VAL A 13 -2.19 1.78 15.52
C VAL A 13 -3.07 0.54 15.45
N LEU A 14 -2.76 -0.50 16.23
CA LEU A 14 -3.56 -1.72 16.27
C LEU A 14 -5.00 -1.46 16.75
N ALA A 15 -5.19 -0.53 17.69
CA ALA A 15 -6.51 -0.13 18.18
C ALA A 15 -7.38 0.56 17.13
N LEU A 16 -6.81 1.07 16.02
CA LEU A 16 -7.59 1.61 14.89
C LEU A 16 -8.24 0.51 14.04
N ALA A 17 -7.74 -0.72 14.11
CA ALA A 17 -8.22 -1.82 13.29
C ALA A 17 -9.48 -2.48 13.89
N HIS A 18 -10.46 -2.79 13.05
CA HIS A 18 -11.64 -3.57 13.46
C HIS A 18 -11.30 -5.03 13.76
N VAL A 19 -10.29 -5.58 13.07
CA VAL A 19 -9.79 -6.95 13.22
C VAL A 19 -8.28 -6.94 13.03
N GLN A 20 -7.58 -7.74 13.82
CA GLN A 20 -6.13 -7.96 13.75
C GLN A 20 -5.87 -9.43 13.48
N TYR A 21 -4.88 -9.73 12.64
CA TYR A 21 -4.41 -11.09 12.38
C TYR A 21 -2.91 -11.14 12.59
N GLU A 22 -2.44 -12.26 13.13
CA GLU A 22 -1.01 -12.52 13.28
C GLU A 22 -0.39 -12.83 11.91
N GLU A 23 0.87 -12.40 11.69
CA GLU A 23 1.56 -12.58 10.41
C GLU A 23 1.68 -14.06 10.01
N ASN A 24 1.78 -14.98 10.96
CA ASN A 24 1.92 -16.40 10.73
C ASN A 24 0.58 -17.17 10.69
N ASP A 25 -0.55 -16.49 10.89
CA ASP A 25 -1.87 -17.13 10.86
C ASP A 25 -2.39 -17.33 9.43
N LEU A 26 -1.88 -18.35 8.76
CA LEU A 26 -2.34 -18.74 7.42
C LEU A 26 -3.77 -19.32 7.40
N ALA A 27 -4.40 -19.52 8.56
CA ALA A 27 -5.80 -19.95 8.68
C ALA A 27 -6.77 -18.77 8.80
N ALA A 28 -6.28 -17.53 8.90
CA ALA A 28 -7.08 -16.32 8.96
C ALA A 28 -8.04 -16.17 7.77
N ALA A 29 -9.17 -15.48 7.97
CA ALA A 29 -10.20 -15.32 6.94
C ALA A 29 -9.65 -14.72 5.64
N ILE A 30 -8.74 -13.74 5.74
CA ILE A 30 -8.12 -13.07 4.58
C ILE A 30 -7.16 -13.96 3.77
N ALA A 31 -6.82 -15.16 4.27
CA ALA A 31 -6.05 -16.16 3.52
C ALA A 31 -6.89 -16.92 2.48
N SER A 32 -8.21 -16.71 2.47
CA SER A 32 -9.17 -17.35 1.58
C SER A 32 -9.84 -16.37 0.64
N GLY A 33 -9.95 -16.74 -0.64
CA GLY A 33 -10.69 -15.95 -1.64
C GLY A 33 -12.20 -15.90 -1.39
N SER A 34 -12.75 -16.86 -0.65
CA SER A 34 -14.18 -16.86 -0.30
C SER A 34 -14.56 -15.74 0.67
N PHE A 35 -13.61 -15.23 1.45
CA PHE A 35 -13.81 -14.05 2.28
C PHE A 35 -13.73 -12.80 1.40
N LEU A 36 -14.82 -12.04 1.32
CA LEU A 36 -14.91 -10.88 0.44
C LEU A 36 -14.21 -9.67 1.05
N THR A 37 -13.37 -9.03 0.25
CA THR A 37 -12.64 -7.80 0.59
C THR A 37 -12.78 -6.80 -0.55
N ALA A 38 -12.75 -5.50 -0.24
CA ALA A 38 -12.80 -4.46 -1.27
C ALA A 38 -11.43 -4.22 -1.93
N GLY A 39 -10.33 -4.57 -1.25
CA GLY A 39 -8.96 -4.44 -1.73
C GLY A 39 -7.95 -4.54 -0.60
N MET A 40 -6.67 -4.46 -0.96
CA MET A 40 -5.53 -4.52 -0.03
C MET A 40 -4.53 -3.40 -0.33
N LEU A 41 -4.04 -2.75 0.73
CA LEU A 41 -2.95 -1.77 0.69
C LEU A 41 -1.80 -2.25 1.59
N VAL A 42 -0.59 -2.30 1.04
CA VAL A 42 0.64 -2.55 1.81
C VAL A 42 1.41 -1.22 1.91
N ALA A 43 1.45 -0.63 3.10
CA ALA A 43 2.02 0.69 3.34
C ALA A 43 2.82 0.77 4.66
N PRO A 44 4.14 0.97 4.62
CA PRO A 44 5.00 0.88 3.43
C PRO A 44 5.13 -0.57 2.93
N CYS A 45 5.47 -0.75 1.66
CA CYS A 45 5.82 -2.03 1.07
C CYS A 45 7.35 -2.13 0.91
N SER A 46 7.98 -3.07 1.62
CA SER A 46 9.41 -3.34 1.48
C SER A 46 9.71 -4.07 0.17
N ILE A 47 10.96 -4.00 -0.32
CA ILE A 47 11.42 -4.81 -1.45
C ILE A 47 11.20 -6.31 -1.17
N ARG A 48 11.52 -6.77 0.05
CA ARG A 48 11.32 -8.18 0.43
C ARG A 48 9.86 -8.61 0.25
N THR A 49 8.93 -7.85 0.83
CA THR A 49 7.49 -8.15 0.75
C THR A 49 7.02 -8.11 -0.70
N MET A 50 7.38 -7.06 -1.45
CA MET A 50 7.03 -6.95 -2.86
C MET A 50 7.55 -8.12 -3.69
N SER A 51 8.83 -8.51 -3.54
CA SER A 51 9.42 -9.64 -4.25
C SER A 51 8.77 -10.97 -3.87
N ALA A 52 8.40 -11.16 -2.59
CA ALA A 52 7.67 -12.35 -2.16
C ALA A 52 6.27 -12.43 -2.81
N ILE A 53 5.55 -11.31 -2.92
CA ILE A 53 4.27 -11.24 -3.63
C ILE A 53 4.45 -11.50 -5.13
N ALA A 54 5.47 -10.91 -5.77
CA ALA A 54 5.74 -11.09 -7.20
C ALA A 54 5.97 -12.57 -7.58
N HIS A 55 6.47 -13.37 -6.64
CA HIS A 55 6.78 -14.78 -6.84
C HIS A 55 5.83 -15.73 -6.06
N SER A 56 4.71 -15.22 -5.55
CA SER A 56 3.71 -15.97 -4.75
C SER A 56 4.32 -16.82 -3.63
N LEU A 57 5.39 -16.33 -2.98
CA LEU A 57 6.05 -16.98 -1.85
C LEU A 57 5.19 -16.79 -0.59
N SER A 58 4.08 -17.52 -0.50
CA SER A 58 3.08 -17.40 0.58
C SER A 58 3.57 -18.00 1.92
N ASP A 59 4.73 -17.55 2.39
CA ASP A 59 5.36 -17.95 3.65
C ASP A 59 4.75 -17.26 4.88
N ASN A 60 4.02 -16.16 4.67
CA ASN A 60 3.25 -15.45 5.70
C ASN A 60 1.88 -14.96 5.18
N LEU A 61 1.05 -14.48 6.12
CA LEU A 61 -0.31 -14.04 5.84
C LEU A 61 -0.37 -12.80 4.95
N ILE A 62 0.62 -11.90 5.02
CA ILE A 62 0.67 -10.69 4.17
C ILE A 62 0.79 -11.10 2.71
N VAL A 63 1.77 -11.96 2.39
CA VAL A 63 1.99 -12.42 1.02
C VAL A 63 0.81 -13.28 0.56
N ARG A 64 0.29 -14.14 1.44
CA ARG A 64 -0.89 -14.97 1.13
C ARG A 64 -2.13 -14.13 0.82
N ALA A 65 -2.42 -13.11 1.63
CA ALA A 65 -3.54 -12.21 1.39
C ALA A 65 -3.37 -11.42 0.08
N ALA A 66 -2.15 -10.97 -0.24
CA ALA A 66 -1.87 -10.30 -1.51
C ALA A 66 -2.09 -11.23 -2.72
N ASP A 67 -1.63 -12.48 -2.64
CA ASP A 67 -1.86 -13.52 -3.66
C ASP A 67 -3.38 -13.79 -3.85
N VAL A 68 -4.15 -13.78 -2.75
CA VAL A 68 -5.61 -13.83 -2.81
C VAL A 68 -6.20 -12.65 -3.59
N HIS A 69 -5.72 -11.42 -3.36
CA HIS A 69 -6.21 -10.26 -4.09
C HIS A 69 -5.90 -10.35 -5.59
N LEU A 70 -4.69 -10.79 -5.95
CA LEU A 70 -4.31 -10.99 -7.35
C LEU A 70 -5.19 -12.05 -8.04
N LYS A 71 -5.32 -13.25 -7.45
CA LYS A 71 -6.07 -14.34 -8.09
C LYS A 71 -7.58 -14.07 -8.18
N GLU A 72 -8.14 -13.36 -7.21
CA GLU A 72 -9.56 -12.96 -7.20
C GLU A 72 -9.81 -11.66 -7.97
N ARG A 73 -8.80 -11.09 -8.62
CA ARG A 73 -8.87 -9.82 -9.39
C ARG A 73 -9.40 -8.65 -8.55
N ARG A 74 -8.98 -8.58 -7.30
CA ARG A 74 -9.29 -7.48 -6.37
C ARG A 74 -8.14 -6.47 -6.35
N PRO A 75 -8.41 -5.20 -6.06
CA PRO A 75 -7.36 -4.18 -5.96
C PRO A 75 -6.28 -4.59 -4.96
N LEU A 76 -5.02 -4.52 -5.41
CA LEU A 76 -3.83 -4.64 -4.59
C LEU A 76 -2.95 -3.41 -4.85
N VAL A 77 -2.69 -2.62 -3.83
CA VAL A 77 -1.91 -1.39 -3.90
C VAL A 77 -0.65 -1.54 -3.06
N LEU A 78 0.52 -1.28 -3.67
CA LEU A 78 1.82 -1.45 -3.02
C LEU A 78 2.53 -0.10 -2.93
N MET A 79 2.66 0.43 -1.71
CA MET A 79 3.43 1.64 -1.45
C MET A 79 4.92 1.33 -1.30
N VAL A 80 5.54 0.94 -2.42
CA VAL A 80 6.94 0.49 -2.44
C VAL A 80 7.88 1.63 -2.10
N ARG A 81 8.68 1.49 -1.05
CA ARG A 81 9.66 2.49 -0.62
C ARG A 81 11.06 1.89 -0.62
N GLU A 82 11.87 2.29 -1.60
CA GLU A 82 13.30 1.99 -1.67
C GLU A 82 14.02 3.00 -2.58
N THR A 83 15.28 3.30 -2.30
CA THR A 83 16.14 4.08 -3.20
C THR A 83 17.63 3.87 -2.87
N PRO A 84 18.50 3.64 -3.87
CA PRO A 84 18.21 3.48 -5.30
C PRO A 84 17.59 2.11 -5.63
N LEU A 85 16.96 2.02 -6.81
CA LEU A 85 16.43 0.77 -7.34
C LEU A 85 17.42 0.13 -8.32
N HIS A 86 17.65 -1.17 -8.19
CA HIS A 86 18.37 -1.95 -9.19
C HIS A 86 17.40 -2.70 -10.13
N ALA A 87 17.91 -3.27 -11.22
CA ALA A 87 17.09 -3.96 -12.23
C ALA A 87 16.18 -5.06 -11.68
N GLY A 88 16.62 -5.81 -10.67
CA GLY A 88 15.78 -6.82 -9.99
C GLY A 88 14.50 -6.24 -9.36
N HIS A 89 14.60 -5.13 -8.60
CA HIS A 89 13.45 -4.45 -8.02
C HIS A 89 12.46 -4.02 -9.11
N LEU A 90 12.98 -3.39 -10.17
CA LEU A 90 12.16 -2.90 -11.30
C LEU A 90 11.47 -4.04 -12.04
N LYS A 91 12.14 -5.18 -12.22
CA LYS A 91 11.55 -6.36 -12.84
C LYS A 91 10.37 -6.90 -12.02
N SER A 92 10.53 -7.06 -10.71
CA SER A 92 9.42 -7.50 -9.84
C SER A 92 8.27 -6.51 -9.81
N MET A 93 8.55 -5.19 -9.79
CA MET A 93 7.51 -4.16 -9.92
C MET A 93 6.76 -4.28 -11.25
N HIS A 94 7.47 -4.51 -12.35
CA HIS A 94 6.87 -4.67 -13.67
C HIS A 94 5.98 -5.92 -13.74
N GLU A 95 6.45 -7.07 -13.24
CA GLU A 95 5.67 -8.31 -13.19
C GLU A 95 4.38 -8.12 -12.40
N LEU A 96 4.46 -7.52 -11.20
CA LEU A 96 3.27 -7.22 -10.39
C LEU A 96 2.30 -6.27 -11.07
N ALA A 97 2.81 -5.26 -11.78
CA ALA A 97 1.97 -4.36 -12.58
C ALA A 97 1.22 -5.13 -13.69
N LEU A 98 1.87 -6.11 -14.34
CA LEU A 98 1.21 -6.98 -15.32
C LEU A 98 0.16 -7.90 -14.69
N TYR A 99 0.35 -8.31 -13.43
CA TYR A 99 -0.63 -9.11 -12.68
C TYR A 99 -1.83 -8.29 -12.19
N GLY A 100 -1.79 -6.95 -12.32
CA GLY A 100 -2.87 -6.05 -11.93
C GLY A 100 -2.68 -5.39 -10.56
N ALA A 101 -1.51 -5.50 -9.93
CA ALA A 101 -1.20 -4.69 -8.76
C ALA A 101 -0.88 -3.24 -9.16
N THR A 102 -1.30 -2.27 -8.35
CA THR A 102 -0.89 -0.87 -8.50
C THR A 102 0.42 -0.64 -7.74
N ILE A 103 1.49 -0.33 -8.48
CA ILE A 103 2.76 0.11 -7.91
C ILE A 103 2.68 1.62 -7.64
N LEU A 104 2.54 2.00 -6.36
CA LEU A 104 2.32 3.38 -5.93
C LEU A 104 3.40 3.81 -4.93
N PRO A 105 4.65 4.01 -5.35
CA PRO A 105 5.68 4.50 -4.43
C PRO A 105 5.29 5.88 -3.88
N PRO A 106 5.60 6.19 -2.60
CA PRO A 106 5.35 7.51 -2.02
C PRO A 106 6.34 8.54 -2.60
N VAL A 107 6.06 9.01 -3.82
CA VAL A 107 6.83 10.03 -4.53
C VAL A 107 6.11 11.37 -4.38
N PRO A 108 6.66 12.33 -3.61
CA PRO A 108 5.93 13.54 -3.25
C PRO A 108 5.60 14.44 -4.45
N GLY A 109 4.34 14.88 -4.54
CA GLY A 109 3.88 15.87 -5.52
C GLY A 109 3.93 17.30 -4.96
N PHE A 110 4.67 18.20 -5.61
CA PHE A 110 4.83 19.59 -5.13
C PHE A 110 3.79 20.57 -5.69
N TYR A 111 2.91 20.13 -6.59
CA TYR A 111 1.92 21.01 -7.22
C TYR A 111 0.84 21.51 -6.24
N ILE A 112 0.73 20.91 -5.05
CA ILE A 112 -0.14 21.39 -3.96
C ILE A 112 0.54 22.46 -3.09
N LEU A 113 1.79 22.84 -3.39
CA LEU A 113 2.61 23.78 -2.61
C LEU A 113 2.64 23.45 -1.10
N PRO A 114 3.04 22.22 -0.75
CA PRO A 114 3.02 21.71 0.63
C PRO A 114 3.83 22.61 1.57
N LYS A 115 3.36 22.74 2.81
CA LYS A 115 3.95 23.55 3.89
C LYS A 115 4.54 22.68 4.99
N THR A 116 4.04 21.47 5.14
CA THR A 116 4.46 20.52 6.18
C THR A 116 4.87 19.18 5.56
N ILE A 117 5.54 18.34 6.36
CA ILE A 117 5.78 16.94 5.98
C ILE A 117 4.46 16.19 5.89
N ASP A 118 3.51 16.49 6.77
CA ASP A 118 2.18 15.89 6.79
C ASP A 118 1.46 16.12 5.46
N ASP A 119 1.55 17.31 4.84
CA ASP A 119 0.97 17.57 3.51
C ASP A 119 1.50 16.60 2.43
N LEU A 120 2.77 16.18 2.53
CA LEU A 120 3.38 15.21 1.61
C LEU A 120 2.92 13.78 1.89
N VAL A 121 2.79 13.43 3.16
CA VAL A 121 2.29 12.14 3.62
C VAL A 121 0.83 11.99 3.21
N ASP A 122 -0.01 12.98 3.52
CA ASP A 122 -1.43 13.05 3.19
C ASP A 122 -1.69 12.96 1.69
N HIS A 123 -0.84 13.60 0.88
CA HIS A 123 -0.91 13.45 -0.57
C HIS A 123 -0.67 11.99 -1.00
N SER A 124 0.37 11.35 -0.47
CA SER A 124 0.71 9.96 -0.81
C SER A 124 -0.35 8.97 -0.31
N VAL A 125 -0.83 9.14 0.92
CA VAL A 125 -1.89 8.33 1.54
C VAL A 125 -3.20 8.51 0.77
N GLY A 126 -3.61 9.74 0.47
CA GLY A 126 -4.81 10.00 -0.30
C GLY A 126 -4.77 9.34 -1.69
N LYS A 127 -3.62 9.40 -2.38
CA LYS A 127 -3.45 8.70 -3.66
C LYS A 127 -3.60 7.19 -3.53
N ALA A 128 -3.18 6.59 -2.42
CA ALA A 128 -3.40 5.16 -2.15
C ALA A 128 -4.87 4.85 -1.82
N LEU A 129 -5.53 5.69 -1.02
CA LEU A 129 -6.96 5.57 -0.70
C LEU A 129 -7.84 5.69 -1.96
N ASP A 130 -7.49 6.57 -2.89
CA ASP A 130 -8.16 6.71 -4.19
C ASP A 130 -8.18 5.39 -4.98
N GLN A 131 -7.09 4.61 -4.94
CA GLN A 131 -7.02 3.32 -5.65
C GLN A 131 -7.97 2.27 -5.07
N LEU A 132 -8.36 2.44 -3.80
CA LEU A 132 -9.32 1.57 -3.10
C LEU A 132 -10.74 2.16 -3.07
N GLY A 133 -10.96 3.32 -3.69
CA GLY A 133 -12.27 3.99 -3.69
C GLY A 133 -12.70 4.56 -2.33
N VAL A 134 -11.74 4.75 -1.41
CA VAL A 134 -12.02 5.33 -0.08
C VAL A 134 -12.07 6.85 -0.20
N LYS A 135 -13.21 7.46 0.17
CA LYS A 135 -13.40 8.91 0.12
C LYS A 135 -12.58 9.60 1.22
N HIS A 136 -11.90 10.69 0.86
CA HIS A 136 -11.11 11.51 1.77
C HIS A 136 -10.95 12.94 1.23
N ASP A 137 -10.47 13.84 2.08
CA ASP A 137 -10.17 15.27 1.81
C ASP A 137 -8.71 15.67 2.10
N LEU A 138 -7.82 14.68 2.30
CA LEU A 138 -6.38 14.82 2.56
C LEU A 138 -5.59 15.76 1.62
N PHE A 139 -6.02 15.97 0.37
CA PHE A 139 -5.36 16.91 -0.54
C PHE A 139 -6.34 17.49 -1.56
N PRO A 140 -6.09 18.71 -2.08
CA PRO A 140 -6.95 19.33 -3.07
C PRO A 140 -6.88 18.58 -4.41
N ARG A 141 -8.04 18.30 -5.00
CA ARG A 141 -8.13 17.68 -6.33
C ARG A 141 -7.63 18.65 -7.39
N TRP A 142 -6.79 18.16 -8.30
CA TRP A 142 -6.25 18.97 -9.40
C TRP A 142 -7.38 19.41 -10.36
N SER A 143 -7.53 20.71 -10.58
CA SER A 143 -8.53 21.31 -11.47
C SER A 143 -7.93 22.01 -12.70
N GLY A 144 -6.64 21.77 -12.98
CA GLY A 144 -5.89 22.50 -14.00
C GLY A 144 -5.26 23.81 -13.48
N PRO A 145 -4.38 24.43 -14.28
CA PRO A 145 -3.76 25.71 -13.92
C PRO A 145 -4.82 26.80 -13.85
N LYS A 146 -4.64 27.77 -12.93
CA LYS A 146 -5.44 29.01 -12.95
C LYS A 146 -5.24 29.67 -14.31
N LYS A 147 -6.33 29.91 -15.04
CA LYS A 147 -6.27 30.73 -16.26
C LYS A 147 -5.83 32.14 -15.86
N ALA A 148 -4.85 32.67 -16.56
CA ALA A 148 -4.33 34.03 -16.38
C ALA A 148 -5.41 35.08 -16.68
#